data_AF-A0A0A2I3G0-F1
#
_entry.id   AF-A0A0A2I3G0-F1
#
_cell.length_a   1.000
_cell.length_b   1.000
_cell.length_c   1.000
_cell.angle_alpha   90.00
_cell.angle_beta   90.00
_cell.angle_gamma   90.00
#
_symmetry.space_group_name_H-M   'P 1'
#
loop_
_entity.id
_entity.type
_entity.pdbx_description
1 polymer ?
#
loop_
_entity_poly.entity_id
_entity_poly.type
_entity_poly.pdbx_seq_one_letter_code
_entity_poly.pdbx_strand_id
1 'polypeptide(L)'
;MGISELLAQLANPETVKTLSFADKMLASLVVTFLGMGITFLALIILQVVIGLLARFTAQPKRQPAPEPAPAALPAAMPAVSTSISADDDDELVAVISAALAMYPARATGDIVIRNIRKIGSAPAWGKAGIVDQMNSRF
;
A
#
# COMPACT_ATOMS: atom_id res chain seq x y z
N MET A 1 -40.69 21.97 -5.48
CA MET A 1 -39.57 22.01 -6.45
C MET A 1 -38.98 20.62 -6.52
N GLY A 2 -38.94 20.05 -7.73
CA GLY A 2 -38.45 18.69 -7.95
C GLY A 2 -36.92 18.64 -7.95
N ILE A 3 -36.34 17.49 -7.62
CA ILE A 3 -34.89 17.25 -7.66
C ILE A 3 -34.31 17.52 -9.06
N SER A 4 -35.11 17.26 -10.11
CA SER A 4 -34.78 17.57 -11.50
C SER A 4 -34.65 19.07 -11.78
N GLU A 5 -35.48 19.88 -11.14
CA GLU A 5 -35.52 21.34 -11.28
C GLU A 5 -34.31 22.00 -10.60
N LEU A 6 -33.92 21.47 -9.44
CA LEU A 6 -32.73 21.89 -8.70
C LEU A 6 -31.43 21.56 -9.46
N LEU A 7 -31.37 20.40 -10.11
CA LEU A 7 -30.21 20.01 -10.94
C LEU A 7 -30.06 20.92 -12.18
N ALA A 8 -31.16 21.38 -12.77
CA ALA A 8 -31.12 22.33 -13.88
C ALA A 8 -30.69 23.74 -13.44
N GLN A 9 -31.04 24.16 -12.21
CA GLN A 9 -30.60 25.45 -11.64
C GLN A 9 -29.14 25.45 -11.17
N LEU A 10 -28.59 24.30 -10.78
CA LEU A 10 -27.18 24.09 -10.43
C LEU A 10 -26.25 24.09 -11.65
N ALA A 11 -26.77 23.83 -12.85
CA ALA A 11 -26.03 23.89 -14.11
C ALA A 11 -25.77 25.34 -14.58
N ASN A 12 -26.49 26.33 -14.04
CA ASN A 12 -26.30 27.75 -14.35
C ASN A 12 -25.42 28.43 -13.28
N PRO A 13 -24.22 28.93 -13.63
CA PRO A 13 -23.22 29.42 -12.67
C PRO A 13 -23.62 30.71 -11.93
N GLU A 14 -24.64 31.42 -12.41
CA GLU A 14 -25.17 32.66 -11.81
C GLU A 14 -26.13 32.38 -10.62
N THR A 15 -26.88 31.27 -10.65
CA THR A 15 -27.81 30.86 -9.56
C THR A 15 -27.11 30.14 -8.41
N VAL A 16 -25.92 29.57 -8.65
CA VAL A 16 -25.11 28.92 -7.60
C VAL A 16 -24.60 29.91 -6.55
N LYS A 17 -24.49 31.21 -6.89
CA LYS A 17 -24.07 32.26 -5.93
C LYS A 17 -25.22 32.82 -5.10
N THR A 18 -26.48 32.66 -5.54
CA THR A 18 -27.66 33.21 -4.86
C THR A 18 -28.44 32.19 -4.03
N LEU A 19 -28.08 30.91 -4.10
CA LEU A 19 -28.66 29.85 -3.27
C LEU A 19 -28.09 29.86 -1.84
N SER A 20 -28.98 29.64 -0.87
CA SER A 20 -28.70 29.60 0.56
C SER A 20 -27.60 28.57 0.88
N PHE A 21 -26.77 28.86 1.88
CA PHE A 21 -25.73 27.95 2.38
C PHE A 21 -26.29 26.56 2.72
N ALA A 22 -27.54 26.48 3.18
CA ALA A 22 -28.23 25.23 3.48
C ALA A 22 -28.42 24.34 2.25
N ASP A 23 -28.79 24.91 1.10
CA ASP A 23 -29.03 24.14 -0.13
C ASP A 23 -27.73 23.57 -0.69
N LYS A 24 -26.61 24.32 -0.55
CA LYS A 24 -25.27 23.85 -0.93
C LYS A 24 -24.81 22.69 -0.06
N MET A 25 -25.05 22.76 1.24
CA MET A 25 -24.71 21.69 2.18
C MET A 25 -25.52 20.42 1.92
N LEU A 26 -26.81 20.55 1.56
CA LEU A 26 -27.62 19.38 1.18
C LEU A 26 -27.16 18.79 -0.15
N ALA A 27 -26.84 19.62 -1.15
CA ALA A 27 -26.34 19.15 -2.44
C ALA A 27 -24.98 18.44 -2.31
N SER A 28 -24.05 18.98 -1.52
CA SER A 28 -22.74 18.36 -1.30
C SER A 28 -22.84 17.03 -0.54
N LEU A 29 -23.77 16.93 0.41
CA LEU A 29 -24.05 15.70 1.13
C LEU A 29 -24.58 14.61 0.19
N VAL A 30 -25.51 14.94 -0.71
CA VAL A 30 -26.02 13.99 -1.73
C VAL A 30 -24.90 13.52 -2.65
N VAL A 31 -24.03 14.42 -3.11
CA VAL A 31 -22.87 14.06 -3.94
C VAL A 31 -21.90 13.14 -3.19
N THR A 32 -21.68 13.38 -1.90
CA THR A 32 -20.80 12.54 -1.07
C THR A 32 -21.37 11.13 -0.91
N PHE A 33 -22.67 11.01 -0.64
CA PHE A 33 -23.33 9.70 -0.57
C PHE A 33 -23.33 8.97 -1.92
N LEU A 34 -23.52 9.70 -3.02
CA LEU A 34 -23.45 9.12 -4.36
C LEU A 34 -22.03 8.61 -4.67
N GLY A 35 -21.00 9.41 -4.36
CA GLY A 35 -19.59 9.03 -4.51
C GLY A 35 -19.21 7.84 -3.64
N MET A 36 -19.56 7.88 -2.35
CA MET A 36 -19.33 6.80 -1.39
C MET A 36 -20.07 5.51 -1.79
N GLY A 37 -21.28 5.62 -2.33
CA GLY A 37 -22.05 4.48 -2.83
C GLY A 37 -21.39 3.81 -4.05
N ILE A 38 -20.92 4.61 -5.01
CA ILE A 38 -20.23 4.11 -6.21
C ILE A 38 -18.92 3.42 -5.83
N THR A 39 -18.11 4.00 -4.94
CA THR A 39 -16.87 3.39 -4.49
C THR A 39 -17.12 2.11 -3.69
N PHE A 40 -18.12 2.09 -2.81
CA PHE A 40 -18.51 0.89 -2.07
C PHE A 40 -18.93 -0.25 -3.01
N LEU A 41 -19.73 0.05 -4.04
CA LEU A 41 -20.13 -0.94 -5.05
C LEU A 41 -18.93 -1.44 -5.87
N ALA A 42 -18.02 -0.54 -6.26
CA ALA A 42 -16.79 -0.92 -6.96
C ALA A 42 -15.93 -1.90 -6.14
N LEU A 43 -15.81 -1.69 -4.82
CA LEU A 43 -15.09 -2.60 -3.92
C LEU A 43 -15.79 -3.96 -3.79
N ILE A 44 -17.13 -4.01 -3.72
CA ILE A 44 -17.88 -5.26 -3.72
C ILE A 44 -17.62 -6.06 -5.01
N ILE A 45 -17.68 -5.39 -6.16
CA ILE A 45 -17.41 -6.03 -7.45
C ILE A 45 -15.97 -6.56 -7.48
N LEU A 46 -15.00 -5.78 -7.01
CA LEU A 46 -13.61 -6.20 -6.93
C LEU A 46 -13.43 -7.45 -6.05
N GLN A 47 -14.08 -7.48 -4.89
CA GLN A 47 -14.07 -8.64 -3.97
C GLN A 47 -14.63 -9.90 -4.66
N VAL A 48 -15.74 -9.76 -5.39
CA VAL A 48 -16.37 -10.87 -6.13
C VAL A 48 -15.45 -11.38 -7.24
N VAL A 49 -14.83 -10.49 -8.00
CA VAL A 49 -13.89 -10.86 -9.09
C VAL A 49 -12.68 -11.62 -8.54
N ILE A 50 -12.06 -11.12 -7.45
CA ILE A 50 -10.96 -11.82 -6.79
C ILE A 50 -11.40 -13.19 -6.28
N GLY A 51 -12.60 -13.28 -5.68
CA GLY A 51 -13.17 -14.56 -5.21
C GLY A 51 -13.42 -15.56 -6.33
N LEU A 52 -13.91 -15.10 -7.50
CA LEU A 52 -14.10 -15.93 -8.69
C LEU A 52 -12.76 -16.42 -9.23
N LEU A 53 -11.79 -15.54 -9.42
CA LEU A 53 -10.43 -15.90 -9.84
C LEU A 53 -9.79 -16.91 -8.87
N ALA A 54 -9.94 -16.69 -7.57
CA ALA A 54 -9.46 -17.61 -6.54
C ALA A 54 -10.13 -18.99 -6.65
N ARG A 55 -11.43 -19.05 -6.93
CA ARG A 55 -12.16 -20.32 -7.14
C ARG A 55 -11.77 -21.03 -8.44
N PHE A 56 -11.52 -20.29 -9.52
CA PHE A 56 -11.09 -20.87 -10.80
C PHE A 56 -9.62 -21.31 -10.79
N THR A 57 -8.76 -20.65 -9.99
CA THR A 57 -7.34 -21.01 -9.83
C THR A 57 -7.06 -21.92 -8.63
N ALA A 58 -8.09 -22.33 -7.89
CA ALA A 58 -7.94 -23.20 -6.72
C ALA A 58 -7.52 -24.61 -7.12
N GLN A 59 -6.22 -24.80 -7.32
CA GLN A 59 -5.55 -26.00 -6.85
C GLN A 59 -5.78 -26.11 -5.33
N PRO A 60 -6.00 -27.31 -4.77
CA PRO A 60 -6.34 -27.45 -3.36
C PRO A 60 -5.22 -26.88 -2.50
N LYS A 61 -5.45 -25.70 -1.92
CA LYS A 61 -4.56 -25.12 -0.92
C LYS A 61 -4.67 -26.01 0.31
N ARG A 62 -3.62 -26.79 0.54
CA ARG A 62 -3.39 -27.60 1.74
C ARG A 62 -3.75 -26.74 2.95
N GLN A 63 -4.65 -27.25 3.79
CA GLN A 63 -5.07 -26.62 5.03
C GLN A 63 -3.85 -26.10 5.80
N PRO A 64 -3.94 -24.91 6.44
CA PRO A 64 -2.97 -24.56 7.47
C PRO A 64 -3.02 -25.67 8.51
N ALA A 65 -1.91 -26.39 8.68
CA ALA A 65 -1.79 -27.36 9.75
C ALA A 65 -2.02 -26.64 11.09
N PRO A 66 -2.74 -27.26 12.03
CA PRO A 66 -2.96 -26.67 13.34
C PRO A 66 -1.61 -26.39 14.01
N GLU A 67 -1.50 -25.18 14.55
CA GLU A 67 -0.38 -24.69 15.33
C GLU A 67 -0.01 -25.72 16.41
N PRO A 68 1.22 -26.27 16.43
CA PRO A 68 1.59 -27.22 17.46
C PRO A 68 1.78 -26.49 18.79
N ALA A 69 0.94 -26.85 19.77
CA ALA A 69 1.12 -26.49 21.17
C ALA A 69 2.53 -26.88 21.66
N PRO A 70 3.13 -26.11 22.59
CA PRO A 70 4.52 -26.28 22.98
C PRO A 70 4.71 -27.59 23.75
N ALA A 71 5.28 -28.59 23.10
CA ALA A 71 5.73 -29.84 23.72
C ALA A 71 7.25 -29.81 23.92
N ALA A 72 7.66 -30.30 25.08
CA ALA A 72 8.97 -30.12 25.71
C ALA A 72 10.18 -30.58 24.88
N LEU A 73 11.27 -29.83 25.07
CA LEU A 73 12.64 -30.10 24.60
C LEU A 73 13.14 -31.50 25.03
N PRO A 74 13.90 -32.18 24.15
CA PRO A 74 15.08 -32.90 24.60
C PRO A 74 16.40 -32.34 24.03
N ALA A 75 17.44 -32.55 24.82
CA ALA A 75 18.78 -31.98 24.79
C ALA A 75 19.63 -32.18 23.51
N ALA A 76 20.35 -31.09 23.18
CA ALA A 76 21.78 -30.94 22.82
C ALA A 76 22.51 -31.97 21.93
N MET A 77 23.06 -31.48 20.79
CA MET A 77 24.51 -31.45 20.50
C MET A 77 24.81 -30.60 19.21
N PRO A 78 26.06 -30.19 18.94
CA PRO A 78 26.36 -28.81 18.54
C PRO A 78 26.88 -28.66 17.10
N ALA A 79 27.04 -27.39 16.71
CA ALA A 79 28.10 -26.82 15.84
C ALA A 79 27.62 -26.12 14.55
N VAL A 80 27.63 -24.78 14.66
CA VAL A 80 28.14 -23.81 13.69
C VAL A 80 27.50 -23.80 12.30
N SER A 81 26.55 -22.88 12.14
CA SER A 81 26.73 -21.79 11.20
C SER A 81 26.01 -20.58 11.77
N THR A 82 26.71 -19.45 11.89
CA THR A 82 26.03 -18.17 12.11
C THR A 82 25.20 -17.91 10.86
N SER A 83 23.95 -18.37 10.88
CA SER A 83 22.91 -17.81 10.05
C SER A 83 22.77 -16.35 10.49
N ILE A 84 23.43 -15.45 9.77
CA ILE A 84 22.94 -14.07 9.66
C ILE A 84 21.46 -14.22 9.32
N SER A 85 20.60 -13.60 10.13
CA SER A 85 19.15 -13.61 10.01
C SER A 85 18.76 -13.36 8.55
N ALA A 86 18.51 -14.43 7.80
CA ALA A 86 18.12 -14.34 6.39
C ALA A 86 16.74 -13.70 6.26
N ASP A 87 15.92 -13.77 7.32
CA ASP A 87 14.56 -13.25 7.32
C ASP A 87 14.48 -11.72 7.31
N ASP A 88 15.51 -10.99 7.81
CA ASP A 88 15.44 -9.52 7.92
C ASP A 88 15.82 -8.78 6.62
N ASP A 89 16.58 -9.42 5.72
CA ASP A 89 17.12 -8.79 4.51
C ASP A 89 16.37 -9.18 3.22
N ASP A 90 15.40 -10.10 3.28
CA ASP A 90 14.62 -10.55 2.11
C ASP A 90 13.84 -9.39 1.46
N GLU A 91 13.25 -8.51 2.28
CA GLU A 91 12.57 -7.30 1.81
C GLU A 91 13.56 -6.34 1.11
N LEU A 92 14.78 -6.21 1.63
CA LEU A 92 15.82 -5.38 1.02
C LEU A 92 16.30 -5.96 -0.30
N VAL A 93 16.52 -7.27 -0.37
CA VAL A 93 16.90 -8.00 -1.59
C VAL A 93 15.84 -7.82 -2.68
N ALA A 94 14.55 -7.91 -2.32
CA ALA A 94 13.44 -7.73 -3.26
C ALA A 94 13.40 -6.32 -3.85
N VAL A 95 13.49 -5.28 -3.01
CA VAL A 95 13.45 -3.88 -3.48
C VAL A 95 14.69 -3.52 -4.29
N ILE A 96 15.89 -3.94 -3.85
CA ILE A 96 17.15 -3.67 -4.56
C ILE A 96 17.17 -4.38 -5.92
N SER A 97 16.75 -5.66 -5.97
CA SER A 97 16.70 -6.42 -7.23
C SER A 97 15.67 -5.85 -8.21
N ALA A 98 14.51 -5.39 -7.74
CA ALA A 98 13.52 -4.69 -8.56
C ALA A 98 14.06 -3.37 -9.13
N ALA A 99 14.74 -2.56 -8.30
CA ALA A 99 15.35 -1.30 -8.75
C ALA A 99 16.47 -1.53 -9.78
N LEU A 100 17.30 -2.56 -9.58
CA LEU A 100 18.37 -2.92 -10.53
C LEU A 100 17.82 -3.54 -11.82
N ALA A 101 16.73 -4.31 -11.78
CA ALA A 101 16.09 -4.84 -12.98
C ALA A 101 15.54 -3.73 -13.90
N MET A 102 15.23 -2.55 -13.35
CA MET A 102 14.85 -1.37 -14.11
C MET A 102 16.03 -0.72 -14.85
N TYR A 103 17.27 -0.98 -14.43
CA TYR A 103 18.44 -0.20 -14.84
C TYR A 103 19.65 -1.13 -15.03
N PRO A 104 20.03 -1.63 -16.23
CA PRO A 104 19.37 -1.74 -17.54
C PRO A 104 18.47 -3.00 -17.62
N ALA A 105 17.77 -3.23 -18.74
CA ALA A 105 16.80 -4.32 -18.97
C ALA A 105 17.37 -5.75 -18.82
N ARG A 106 17.66 -6.17 -17.58
CA ARG A 106 17.98 -7.53 -17.19
C ARG A 106 16.83 -8.11 -16.39
N ALA A 107 16.55 -9.39 -16.61
CA ALA A 107 15.55 -10.10 -15.81
C ALA A 107 16.03 -10.20 -14.35
N THR A 108 15.09 -10.18 -13.40
CA THR A 108 15.39 -10.27 -11.97
C THR A 108 16.18 -11.53 -11.59
N GLY A 109 16.05 -12.61 -12.37
CA GLY A 109 16.80 -13.86 -12.19
C GLY A 109 18.30 -13.79 -12.53
N ASP A 110 18.74 -12.76 -13.26
CA ASP A 110 20.15 -12.58 -13.65
C ASP A 110 20.96 -11.74 -12.63
N ILE A 111 20.34 -11.32 -11.53
CA ILE A 111 20.92 -10.42 -10.53
C ILE A 111 21.18 -11.19 -9.25
N VAL A 112 22.46 -11.33 -8.87
CA VAL A 112 22.87 -12.01 -7.63
C VAL A 112 23.48 -11.00 -6.66
N ILE A 113 22.77 -10.73 -5.56
CA ILE A 113 23.23 -9.86 -4.47
C ILE A 113 24.02 -10.71 -3.48
N ARG A 114 25.32 -10.44 -3.33
CA ARG A 114 26.21 -11.23 -2.47
C ARG A 114 26.39 -10.69 -1.06
N ASN A 115 26.27 -9.38 -0.89
CA ASN A 115 26.55 -8.72 0.37
C ASN A 115 25.82 -7.38 0.43
N ILE A 116 25.09 -7.14 1.52
CA ILE A 116 24.42 -5.88 1.81
C ILE A 116 25.12 -5.29 3.03
N ARG A 117 25.74 -4.12 2.87
CA ARG A 117 26.36 -3.38 3.98
C ARG A 117 25.89 -1.95 4.01
N LYS A 118 25.35 -1.54 5.15
CA LYS A 118 25.00 -0.14 5.40
C LYS A 118 26.26 0.68 5.66
N ILE A 119 26.56 1.62 4.77
CA ILE A 119 27.71 2.53 4.92
C ILE A 119 27.29 3.80 5.67
N GLY A 120 27.40 3.75 7.00
CA GLY A 120 27.15 4.89 7.88
C GLY A 120 25.70 5.02 8.38
N SER A 121 25.51 5.88 9.37
CA SER A 121 24.23 6.04 10.06
C SER A 121 23.21 6.89 9.28
N ALA A 122 23.69 7.88 8.51
CA ALA A 122 22.83 8.84 7.79
C ALA A 122 23.36 9.20 6.39
N PRO A 123 22.50 9.28 5.37
CA PRO A 123 22.89 9.66 4.01
C PRO A 123 23.29 11.14 3.94
N ALA A 124 24.12 11.50 2.94
CA ALA A 124 24.63 12.86 2.78
C ALA A 124 23.51 13.91 2.65
N TRP A 125 22.42 13.59 1.95
CA TRP A 125 21.26 14.48 1.82
C TRP A 125 20.52 14.67 3.16
N GLY A 126 20.47 13.65 4.01
CA GLY A 126 19.85 13.76 5.34
C GLY A 126 20.64 14.70 6.25
N LYS A 127 21.98 14.62 6.18
CA LYS A 127 22.87 15.56 6.87
C LYS A 127 22.72 16.98 6.31
N ALA A 128 22.65 17.13 4.99
CA ALA A 128 22.46 18.42 4.34
C ALA A 128 21.12 19.06 4.72
N GLY A 129 20.03 18.28 4.77
CA GLY A 129 18.71 18.78 5.19
C GLY A 129 18.68 19.23 6.65
N ILE A 130 19.40 18.54 7.55
CA ILE A 130 19.54 18.98 8.94
C ILE A 130 20.27 20.32 9.02
N VAL A 131 21.38 20.45 8.28
CA VAL A 131 22.15 21.71 8.21
C VAL A 131 21.31 22.85 7.64
N ASP A 132 20.52 22.58 6.60
CA ASP A 132 19.63 23.57 5.98
C ASP A 132 18.53 24.04 6.96
N GLN A 133 17.90 23.11 7.68
CA GLN A 133 16.94 23.43 8.74
C GLN A 133 17.54 24.24 9.89
N MET A 134 18.80 23.98 10.23
CA MET A 134 19.51 24.76 11.26
C MET A 134 19.79 26.18 10.76
N ASN A 135 20.24 26.32 9.51
CA ASN A 135 20.54 27.62 8.91
C ASN A 135 19.29 28.46 8.62
N SER A 136 18.15 27.82 8.32
CA SER A 136 16.89 28.52 8.03
C SER A 136 16.15 29.03 9.27
N ARG A 137 16.61 28.68 10.47
CA ARG A 137 16.00 29.06 11.76
C ARG A 137 16.70 30.22 12.47
N PHE A 138 17.78 30.74 11.88
CA PHE A 138 18.46 31.97 12.28
C PHE A 138 18.28 33.04 11.20
#